data_AF-A0AAN8PHX9-F1
#
_entry.id   AF-A0AAN8PHX9-F1
#
_cell.length_a   1.000
_cell.length_b   1.000
_cell.length_c   1.000
_cell.angle_alpha   90.00
_cell.angle_beta   90.00
_cell.angle_gamma   90.00
#
_symmetry.space_group_name_H-M   'P 1'
#
loop_
_entity.id
_entity.type
_entity.pdbx_description
1 polymer ?
#
loop_
_entity_poly.entity_id
_entity_poly.type
_entity_poly.pdbx_seq_one_letter_code
_entity_poly.pdbx_strand_id
1 'polypeptide(L)'
;MHPVQRRDQRKIDENPFVDLKISDASFLDNVNDRILCKQCKKSRKYFCYICYIPMPQLEGRIPQVELPIKIDIIKHKNEIDGKSTSAHAAILAPNFVRVFTYPCIPEYDLNERVVVVYPSQNAKTVKEWFLENQEFLKTGGFPFTRAIFIDSTWNQSKGVYKDERICSLPSVILKSKVSQFWRHQKNSPRWYLATVEAIHELLVEMIDERYNFLKNLEQDNDTNFNCAPYNGEYDNLLFFFYYMYSKIHKLYDHEKLYAYKRRLQ
;
A
#
# COMPACT_ATOMS: atom_id res chain seq x y z
N MET A 1 9.84 -11.04 -8.03
CA MET A 1 9.46 -11.34 -6.63
C MET A 1 9.94 -12.73 -6.30
N HIS A 2 10.74 -12.84 -5.25
CA HIS A 2 11.45 -14.06 -4.88
C HIS A 2 10.70 -14.81 -3.76
N PRO A 3 10.88 -16.14 -3.65
CA PRO A 3 10.29 -16.94 -2.57
C PRO A 3 10.72 -16.44 -1.19
N VAL A 4 9.80 -16.44 -0.21
CA VAL A 4 10.10 -16.09 1.19
C VAL A 4 10.38 -17.38 1.97
N GLN A 5 11.37 -17.36 2.88
CA GLN A 5 11.73 -18.53 3.68
C GLN A 5 10.60 -18.89 4.67
N ARG A 6 10.22 -20.18 4.72
CA ARG A 6 9.04 -20.66 5.48
C ARG A 6 9.20 -20.65 7.01
N ARG A 7 10.42 -20.71 7.55
CA ARG A 7 10.65 -21.02 8.98
C ARG A 7 10.30 -19.88 9.92
N ASP A 8 10.46 -18.63 9.50
CA ASP A 8 10.11 -17.46 10.32
C ASP A 8 8.68 -16.96 10.12
N GLN A 9 8.02 -17.38 9.04
CA GLN A 9 6.69 -16.86 8.69
C GLN A 9 5.60 -17.20 9.71
N ARG A 10 5.67 -18.36 10.38
CA ARG A 10 4.67 -18.74 11.40
C ARG A 10 4.64 -17.78 12.58
N LYS A 11 5.82 -17.35 13.05
CA LYS A 11 5.92 -16.38 14.15
C LYS A 11 5.36 -15.02 13.75
N ILE A 12 5.61 -14.61 12.51
CA ILE A 12 5.03 -13.37 11.95
C ILE A 12 3.50 -13.49 11.88
N ASP A 13 2.98 -14.65 11.46
CA ASP A 13 1.54 -14.88 11.33
C ASP A 13 0.78 -14.87 12.65
N GLU A 14 1.43 -15.19 13.77
CA GLU A 14 0.82 -15.14 15.11
C GLU A 14 0.47 -13.71 15.54
N ASN A 15 1.32 -12.73 15.20
CA ASN A 15 1.06 -11.32 15.51
C ASN A 15 1.66 -10.38 14.45
N PRO A 16 1.07 -10.31 13.24
CA PRO A 16 1.71 -9.69 12.09
C PRO A 16 1.81 -8.17 12.13
N PHE A 17 1.19 -7.53 13.12
CA PHE A 17 1.15 -6.07 13.26
C PHE A 17 1.78 -5.60 14.58
N VAL A 18 2.48 -6.48 15.32
CA VAL A 18 3.01 -6.19 16.66
C VAL A 18 3.96 -4.99 16.69
N ASP A 19 4.78 -4.84 15.65
CA ASP A 19 5.78 -3.78 15.56
C ASP A 19 5.26 -2.51 14.86
N LEU A 20 3.97 -2.45 14.54
CA LEU A 20 3.36 -1.32 13.83
C LEU A 20 2.61 -0.40 14.78
N LYS A 21 2.74 0.91 14.57
CA LYS A 21 2.07 1.97 15.33
C LYS A 21 0.72 2.33 14.71
N ILE A 22 -0.21 1.39 14.74
CA ILE A 22 -1.57 1.59 14.23
C ILE A 22 -2.45 2.16 15.35
N SER A 23 -3.21 3.22 15.05
CA SER A 23 -4.15 3.84 15.97
C SER A 23 -5.26 2.87 16.41
N ASP A 24 -5.77 3.07 17.63
CA ASP A 24 -6.85 2.24 18.17
C ASP A 24 -8.11 2.28 17.28
N ALA A 25 -8.56 1.10 16.87
CA ALA A 25 -9.73 0.91 16.03
C ALA A 25 -10.93 0.35 16.82
N SER A 26 -10.83 0.20 18.15
CA SER A 26 -11.86 -0.43 18.98
C SER A 26 -13.24 0.22 18.84
N PHE A 27 -13.27 1.54 18.62
CA PHE A 27 -14.53 2.27 18.44
C PHE A 27 -15.36 1.82 17.24
N LEU A 28 -14.75 1.18 16.24
CA LEU A 28 -15.46 0.62 15.10
C LEU A 28 -16.35 -0.56 15.52
N ASP A 29 -16.08 -1.21 16.66
CA ASP A 29 -16.95 -2.27 17.19
C ASP A 29 -18.31 -1.75 17.66
N ASN A 30 -18.42 -0.46 17.97
CA ASN A 30 -19.68 0.19 18.36
C ASN A 30 -20.54 0.61 17.16
N VAL A 31 -20.05 0.42 15.93
CA VAL A 31 -20.85 0.68 14.72
C VAL A 31 -21.67 -0.57 14.40
N ASN A 32 -22.96 -0.53 14.74
CA ASN A 32 -23.86 -1.66 14.54
C ASN A 32 -24.49 -1.63 13.14
N ASP A 33 -24.97 -0.46 12.72
CA ASP A 33 -25.78 -0.33 11.52
C ASP A 33 -25.01 0.13 10.29
N ARG A 34 -25.57 -0.20 9.13
CA ARG A 34 -25.17 0.39 7.86
C ARG A 34 -26.01 1.62 7.61
N ILE A 35 -25.38 2.75 7.27
CA ILE A 35 -26.09 3.98 6.91
C ILE A 35 -25.81 4.38 5.46
N LEU A 36 -26.57 5.32 4.93
CA LEU A 36 -26.42 5.79 3.56
C LEU A 36 -25.23 6.75 3.45
N CYS A 37 -24.38 6.52 2.45
CA CYS A 37 -23.28 7.44 2.14
C CYS A 37 -23.82 8.83 1.76
N LYS A 38 -23.23 9.90 2.32
CA LYS A 38 -23.69 11.28 2.05
C LYS A 38 -23.65 11.67 0.57
N GLN A 39 -22.71 11.10 -0.20
CA GLN A 39 -22.51 11.35 -1.63
C GLN A 39 -23.33 10.38 -2.52
N CYS A 40 -22.99 9.09 -2.58
CA CYS A 40 -23.63 8.15 -3.53
C CYS A 40 -24.92 7.49 -3.02
N LYS A 41 -25.35 7.79 -1.79
CA LYS A 41 -26.54 7.21 -1.13
C LYS A 41 -26.55 5.68 -1.00
N LYS A 42 -25.44 4.98 -1.27
CA LYS A 42 -25.35 3.53 -1.07
C LYS A 42 -25.15 3.21 0.42
N SER A 43 -25.75 2.12 0.88
CA SER A 43 -25.63 1.62 2.26
C SER A 43 -24.21 1.09 2.54
N ARG A 44 -23.58 1.55 3.62
CA ARG A 44 -22.19 1.25 4.01
C ARG A 44 -22.06 1.23 5.53
N LYS A 45 -21.10 0.46 6.05
CA LYS A 45 -20.88 0.33 7.49
C LYS A 45 -19.86 1.34 8.01
N TYR A 46 -18.59 1.19 7.59
CA TYR A 46 -17.47 2.01 8.10
C TYR A 46 -17.06 3.11 7.14
N PHE A 47 -17.00 2.80 5.85
CA PHE A 47 -16.62 3.76 4.83
C PHE A 47 -17.28 3.43 3.49
N CYS A 48 -17.32 4.42 2.61
CA CYS A 48 -17.79 4.24 1.25
C CYS A 48 -16.61 3.96 0.31
N TYR A 49 -16.49 2.72 -0.14
CA TYR A 49 -15.46 2.27 -1.09
C TYR A 49 -15.63 2.76 -2.55
N ILE A 50 -16.65 3.59 -2.82
CA ILE A 50 -16.86 4.27 -4.12
C ILE A 50 -16.49 5.75 -4.01
N CYS A 51 -16.98 6.39 -2.94
CA CYS A 51 -16.77 7.82 -2.70
C CYS A 51 -15.46 8.11 -1.96
N TYR A 52 -14.79 7.08 -1.46
CA TYR A 52 -13.56 7.17 -0.66
C TYR A 52 -13.67 8.12 0.53
N ILE A 53 -14.80 8.03 1.25
CA ILE A 53 -15.03 8.80 2.48
C ILE A 53 -15.42 7.90 3.66
N PRO A 54 -15.06 8.28 4.91
CA PRO A 54 -15.64 7.68 6.10
C PRO A 54 -17.16 7.85 6.11
N MET A 55 -17.87 6.93 6.78
CA MET A 55 -19.29 7.13 7.03
C MET A 55 -19.49 8.26 8.06
N PRO A 56 -20.56 9.09 7.93
CA PRO A 56 -20.76 10.28 8.76
C PRO A 56 -20.56 10.08 10.27
N GLN A 57 -20.98 8.94 10.83
CA GLN A 57 -20.82 8.63 12.25
C GLN A 57 -19.36 8.39 12.71
N LEU A 58 -18.43 8.33 11.76
CA LEU A 58 -16.99 8.14 11.98
C LEU A 58 -16.16 9.35 11.54
N GLU A 59 -16.79 10.42 11.06
CA GLU A 59 -16.11 11.64 10.65
C GLU A 59 -15.31 12.22 11.84
N GLY A 60 -14.06 12.64 11.59
CA GLY A 60 -13.13 13.14 12.61
C GLY A 60 -12.48 12.07 13.52
N ARG A 61 -12.86 10.79 13.39
CA ARG A 61 -12.29 9.70 14.21
C ARG A 61 -11.30 8.79 13.47
N ILE A 62 -11.31 8.87 12.14
CA ILE A 62 -10.41 8.10 11.29
C ILE A 62 -9.05 8.83 11.23
N PRO A 63 -7.92 8.15 11.47
CA PRO A 63 -6.61 8.79 11.38
C PRO A 63 -6.34 9.29 9.95
N GLN A 64 -5.57 10.37 9.84
CA GLN A 64 -5.07 10.87 8.58
C GLN A 64 -3.56 10.62 8.48
N VAL A 65 -3.11 10.26 7.29
CA VAL A 65 -1.71 9.96 6.97
C VAL A 65 -1.25 10.91 5.88
N GLU A 66 -0.14 11.60 6.13
CA GLU A 66 0.57 12.38 5.12
C GLU A 66 1.65 11.52 4.47
N LEU A 67 1.78 11.62 3.14
CA LEU A 67 2.69 10.78 2.37
C LEU A 67 3.85 11.62 1.80
N PRO A 68 5.06 11.04 1.67
CA PRO A 68 6.21 11.73 1.10
C PRO A 68 6.09 11.93 -0.41
N ILE A 69 5.20 11.19 -1.06
CA ILE A 69 4.93 11.22 -2.51
C ILE A 69 3.43 11.11 -2.77
N LYS A 70 3.00 11.47 -3.98
CA LYS A 70 1.63 11.20 -4.43
C LYS A 70 1.48 9.76 -4.88
N ILE A 71 0.27 9.24 -4.80
CA ILE A 71 -0.07 7.87 -5.20
C ILE A 71 -1.32 7.90 -6.06
N ASP A 72 -1.24 7.25 -7.22
CA ASP A 72 -2.40 7.02 -8.06
C ASP A 72 -2.65 5.52 -8.17
N ILE A 73 -3.90 5.11 -7.96
CA ILE A 73 -4.33 3.72 -8.05
C ILE A 73 -5.18 3.57 -9.30
N ILE A 74 -4.72 2.77 -10.26
CA ILE A 74 -5.48 2.39 -11.45
C ILE A 74 -6.23 1.11 -11.13
N LYS A 75 -7.50 1.27 -10.74
CA LYS A 75 -8.39 0.18 -10.38
C LYS A 75 -9.05 -0.42 -11.62
N HIS A 76 -8.98 -1.73 -11.77
CA HIS A 76 -9.70 -2.42 -12.84
C HIS A 76 -11.22 -2.36 -12.61
N LYS A 77 -12.00 -2.09 -13.67
CA LYS A 77 -13.47 -1.94 -13.59
C LYS A 77 -14.22 -3.14 -13.01
N ASN A 78 -13.67 -4.35 -13.16
CA ASN A 78 -14.27 -5.57 -12.62
C ASN A 78 -13.77 -5.93 -11.21
N GLU A 79 -12.87 -5.11 -10.62
CA GLU A 79 -12.44 -5.31 -9.24
C GLU A 79 -13.60 -4.98 -8.30
N ILE A 80 -13.88 -5.88 -7.35
CA ILE A 80 -15.03 -5.75 -6.46
C ILE A 80 -14.70 -4.72 -5.38
N ASP A 81 -15.41 -3.59 -5.39
CA ASP A 81 -15.08 -2.46 -4.50
C ASP A 81 -15.05 -2.83 -3.01
N GLY A 82 -15.97 -3.71 -2.55
CA GLY A 82 -16.01 -4.17 -1.16
C GLY A 82 -14.90 -5.16 -0.76
N LYS A 83 -14.06 -5.57 -1.71
CA LYS A 83 -12.87 -6.41 -1.49
C LYS A 83 -11.56 -5.65 -1.68
N SER A 84 -11.58 -4.60 -2.50
CA SER A 84 -10.44 -3.73 -2.75
C SER A 84 -9.97 -3.02 -1.48
N THR A 85 -8.66 -2.99 -1.27
CA THR A 85 -8.02 -2.23 -0.19
C THR A 85 -7.57 -0.84 -0.64
N SER A 86 -7.73 -0.48 -1.92
CA SER A 86 -7.46 0.87 -2.45
C SER A 86 -8.25 1.94 -1.72
N ALA A 87 -9.49 1.62 -1.35
CA ALA A 87 -10.33 2.52 -0.57
C ALA A 87 -9.68 2.88 0.77
N HIS A 88 -8.94 1.97 1.41
CA HIS A 88 -8.28 2.25 2.68
C HIS A 88 -7.29 3.41 2.51
N ALA A 89 -6.36 3.29 1.55
CA ALA A 89 -5.37 4.33 1.27
C ALA A 89 -6.02 5.67 0.89
N ALA A 90 -7.04 5.63 0.01
CA ALA A 90 -7.74 6.84 -0.44
C ALA A 90 -8.47 7.58 0.70
N ILE A 91 -8.98 6.85 1.70
CA ILE A 91 -9.67 7.44 2.86
C ILE A 91 -8.67 7.96 3.89
N LEU A 92 -7.57 7.23 4.11
CA LEU A 92 -6.58 7.53 5.15
C LEU A 92 -5.59 8.61 4.72
N ALA A 93 -5.34 8.76 3.42
CA ALA A 93 -4.44 9.77 2.86
C ALA A 93 -5.07 10.53 1.67
N PRO A 94 -6.23 11.20 1.85
CA PRO A 94 -7.04 11.75 0.76
C PRO A 94 -6.35 12.85 -0.04
N ASN A 95 -5.39 13.55 0.57
CA ASN A 95 -4.62 14.61 -0.09
C ASN A 95 -3.49 14.05 -0.98
N PHE A 96 -3.17 12.76 -0.85
CA PHE A 96 -2.02 12.14 -1.51
C PHE A 96 -2.39 10.97 -2.41
N VAL A 97 -3.53 10.32 -2.17
CA VAL A 97 -3.96 9.12 -2.89
C VAL A 97 -5.18 9.43 -3.76
N ARG A 98 -5.08 9.14 -5.06
CA ARG A 98 -6.19 9.19 -6.01
C ARG A 98 -6.49 7.79 -6.53
N VAL A 99 -7.76 7.52 -6.82
CA VAL A 99 -8.18 6.24 -7.44
C VAL A 99 -8.89 6.53 -8.74
N PHE A 100 -8.42 5.91 -9.82
CA PHE A 100 -8.98 6.00 -11.15
C PHE A 100 -9.49 4.63 -11.60
N THR A 101 -10.62 4.60 -12.32
CA THR A 101 -11.16 3.34 -12.86
C THR A 101 -10.69 3.16 -14.29
N TYR A 102 -9.95 2.08 -14.56
CA TYR A 102 -9.49 1.72 -15.90
C TYR A 102 -10.67 1.58 -16.89
N PRO A 103 -10.61 2.18 -18.10
CA PRO A 103 -9.41 2.69 -18.80
C PRO A 103 -9.08 4.19 -18.58
N CYS A 104 -9.71 4.85 -17.61
CA CYS A 104 -9.38 6.22 -17.24
C CYS A 104 -8.04 6.22 -16.48
N ILE A 105 -7.00 6.76 -17.12
CA ILE A 105 -5.65 6.92 -16.57
C ILE A 105 -5.34 8.41 -16.73
N PRO A 106 -4.89 9.11 -15.66
CA PRO A 106 -4.55 10.53 -15.77
C PRO A 106 -3.33 10.71 -16.68
N GLU A 107 -3.23 11.89 -17.27
CA GLU A 107 -1.99 12.34 -17.89
C GLU A 107 -1.04 12.83 -16.79
N TYR A 108 0.25 12.58 -16.99
CA TYR A 108 1.31 12.96 -16.06
C TYR A 108 2.21 13.98 -16.75
N ASP A 109 2.51 15.08 -16.07
CA ASP A 109 3.43 16.08 -16.60
C ASP A 109 4.85 15.52 -16.72
N LEU A 110 5.61 16.01 -17.72
CA LEU A 110 7.01 15.60 -17.93
C LEU A 110 7.92 15.92 -16.74
N ASN A 111 7.54 16.90 -15.91
CA ASN A 111 8.26 17.28 -14.70
C ASN A 111 7.92 16.38 -13.51
N GLU A 112 6.83 15.59 -13.58
CA GLU A 112 6.50 14.61 -12.57
C GLU A 112 7.37 13.36 -12.77
N ARG A 113 8.17 13.02 -11.74
CA ARG A 113 8.93 11.78 -11.74
C ARG A 113 7.99 10.66 -11.29
N VAL A 114 7.29 10.08 -12.28
CA VAL A 114 6.26 9.06 -12.06
C VAL A 114 6.84 7.67 -12.30
N VAL A 115 6.59 6.77 -11.34
CA VAL A 115 6.95 5.35 -11.45
C VAL A 115 5.71 4.46 -11.34
N VAL A 116 5.76 3.27 -11.92
CA VAL A 116 4.76 2.22 -11.71
C VAL A 116 5.34 1.14 -10.78
N VAL A 117 4.60 0.78 -9.73
CA VAL A 117 4.98 -0.33 -8.84
C VAL A 117 4.48 -1.63 -9.45
N TYR A 118 5.34 -2.32 -10.17
CA TYR A 118 4.98 -3.55 -10.88
C TYR A 118 6.22 -4.42 -11.18
N PRO A 119 6.14 -5.76 -11.02
CA PRO A 119 7.24 -6.65 -11.36
C PRO A 119 7.36 -6.80 -12.89
N SER A 120 8.11 -5.90 -13.52
CA SER A 120 8.46 -5.94 -14.95
C SER A 120 9.92 -6.35 -15.16
N GLN A 121 10.29 -6.66 -16.41
CA GLN A 121 11.64 -7.12 -16.76
C GLN A 121 12.73 -6.10 -16.41
N ASN A 122 12.41 -4.80 -16.49
CA ASN A 122 13.33 -3.69 -16.25
C ASN A 122 13.01 -2.97 -14.93
N ALA A 123 12.22 -3.59 -14.04
CA ALA A 123 11.87 -2.98 -12.77
C ALA A 123 13.10 -2.91 -11.85
N LYS A 124 13.33 -1.73 -11.28
CA LYS A 124 14.40 -1.47 -10.32
C LYS A 124 13.87 -1.53 -8.89
N THR A 125 14.68 -2.03 -7.98
CA THR A 125 14.41 -1.98 -6.54
C THR A 125 14.41 -0.54 -6.04
N VAL A 126 13.79 -0.28 -4.89
CA VAL A 126 13.83 1.06 -4.25
C VAL A 126 15.28 1.49 -4.03
N LYS A 127 16.15 0.58 -3.57
CA LYS A 127 17.58 0.85 -3.40
C LYS A 127 18.28 1.33 -4.68
N GLU A 128 18.06 0.66 -5.80
CA GLU A 128 18.63 1.06 -7.10
C GLU A 128 18.15 2.46 -7.52
N TRP A 129 16.88 2.78 -7.30
CA TRP A 129 16.35 4.13 -7.54
C TRP A 129 17.08 5.19 -6.71
N PHE A 130 17.34 4.94 -5.42
CA PHE A 130 18.09 5.86 -4.58
C PHE A 130 19.56 5.99 -5.02
N LEU A 131 20.20 4.89 -5.40
CA LEU A 131 21.61 4.88 -5.85
C LEU A 131 21.84 5.67 -7.14
N GLU A 132 20.87 5.66 -8.06
CA GLU A 132 20.97 6.36 -9.35
C GLU A 132 20.54 7.83 -9.30
N ASN A 133 19.87 8.27 -8.22
CA ASN A 133 19.21 9.57 -8.11
C ASN A 133 19.68 10.34 -6.85
N GLN A 134 20.97 10.25 -6.55
CA GLN A 134 21.56 10.73 -5.30
C GLN A 134 21.46 12.26 -5.13
N GLU A 135 21.42 12.99 -6.24
CA GLU A 135 21.25 14.44 -6.28
C GLU A 135 19.94 14.91 -5.62
N PHE A 136 18.86 14.14 -5.77
CA PHE A 136 17.59 14.47 -5.10
C PHE A 136 17.68 14.30 -3.59
N LEU A 137 18.52 13.38 -3.11
CA LEU A 137 18.69 13.12 -1.68
C LEU A 137 19.45 14.26 -1.00
N LYS A 138 20.43 14.84 -1.69
CA LYS A 138 21.16 16.03 -1.21
C LYS A 138 20.25 17.24 -0.99
N THR A 139 19.12 17.30 -1.70
CA THR A 139 18.11 18.37 -1.56
C THR A 139 16.95 17.97 -0.63
N GLY A 140 17.04 16.81 0.05
CA GLY A 140 16.01 16.30 0.94
C GLY A 140 14.81 15.65 0.24
N GLY A 141 14.86 15.49 -1.08
CA GLY A 141 13.81 14.92 -1.92
C GLY A 141 13.85 13.39 -2.04
N PHE A 142 12.94 12.87 -2.87
CA PHE A 142 12.85 11.45 -3.24
C PHE A 142 13.14 11.26 -4.75
N PRO A 143 13.63 10.07 -5.16
CA PRO A 143 13.91 9.77 -6.56
C PRO A 143 12.70 9.97 -7.49
N PHE A 144 11.49 9.73 -6.97
CA PHE A 144 10.23 9.94 -7.67
C PHE A 144 9.24 10.70 -6.78
N THR A 145 8.31 11.40 -7.41
CA THR A 145 7.29 12.23 -6.74
C THR A 145 5.91 11.59 -6.76
N ARG A 146 5.71 10.58 -7.61
CA ARG A 146 4.46 9.83 -7.72
C ARG A 146 4.68 8.35 -8.02
N ALA A 147 3.92 7.50 -7.35
CA ALA A 147 3.88 6.07 -7.62
C ALA A 147 2.48 5.62 -8.08
N ILE A 148 2.44 4.78 -9.12
CA ILE A 148 1.22 4.18 -9.65
C ILE A 148 1.10 2.74 -9.16
N PHE A 149 -0.08 2.37 -8.65
CA PHE A 149 -0.44 1.00 -8.30
C PHE A 149 -1.60 0.51 -9.17
N ILE A 150 -1.62 -0.78 -9.47
CA ILE A 150 -2.72 -1.42 -10.22
C ILE A 150 -3.56 -2.24 -9.24
N ASP A 151 -4.82 -1.86 -9.04
CA ASP A 151 -5.74 -2.57 -8.16
C ASP A 151 -6.67 -3.47 -8.96
N SER A 152 -6.37 -4.76 -8.96
CA SER A 152 -7.13 -5.77 -9.68
C SER A 152 -6.74 -7.18 -9.24
N THR A 153 -7.46 -8.18 -9.73
CA THR A 153 -6.95 -9.55 -9.69
C THR A 153 -5.64 -9.67 -10.50
N TRP A 154 -4.73 -10.55 -10.10
CA TRP A 154 -3.43 -10.74 -10.77
C TRP A 154 -3.50 -11.11 -12.26
N ASN A 155 -4.58 -11.76 -12.69
CA ASN A 155 -4.78 -12.03 -14.12
C ASN A 155 -5.15 -10.75 -14.89
N GLN A 156 -5.92 -9.85 -14.27
CA GLN A 156 -6.35 -8.58 -14.85
C GLN A 156 -5.25 -7.53 -14.81
N SER A 157 -4.37 -7.57 -13.80
CA SER A 157 -3.31 -6.57 -13.62
C SER A 157 -2.37 -6.50 -14.83
N LYS A 158 -2.08 -7.65 -15.45
CA LYS A 158 -1.30 -7.73 -16.70
C LYS A 158 -1.93 -6.96 -17.85
N GLY A 159 -3.27 -6.95 -17.93
CA GLY A 159 -3.99 -6.22 -18.97
C GLY A 159 -3.87 -4.70 -18.78
N VAL A 160 -4.02 -4.23 -17.54
CA VAL A 160 -3.84 -2.82 -17.20
C VAL A 160 -2.38 -2.38 -17.40
N TYR A 161 -1.42 -3.20 -16.99
CA TYR A 161 0.01 -2.90 -17.14
C TYR A 161 0.40 -2.73 -18.61
N LYS A 162 -0.15 -3.53 -19.52
CA LYS A 162 0.14 -3.46 -20.97
C LYS A 162 -0.36 -2.19 -21.67
N ASP A 163 -1.18 -1.37 -21.00
CA ASP A 163 -1.57 -0.06 -21.53
C ASP A 163 -0.31 0.81 -21.69
N GLU A 164 -0.13 1.43 -22.85
CA GLU A 164 1.08 2.18 -23.19
C GLU A 164 1.34 3.32 -22.19
N ARG A 165 0.28 3.91 -21.62
CA ARG A 165 0.38 4.96 -20.60
C ARG A 165 0.95 4.45 -19.27
N ILE A 166 1.02 3.14 -19.07
CA ILE A 166 1.53 2.48 -17.87
C ILE A 166 2.84 1.74 -18.15
N CYS A 167 2.91 0.88 -19.18
CA CYS A 167 4.13 0.11 -19.43
C CYS A 167 5.31 0.94 -19.94
N SER A 168 5.06 2.14 -20.47
CA SER A 168 6.13 3.07 -20.84
C SER A 168 6.78 3.75 -19.63
N LEU A 169 6.13 3.72 -18.46
CA LEU A 169 6.66 4.33 -17.25
C LEU A 169 7.75 3.47 -16.61
N PRO A 170 8.77 4.11 -16.01
CA PRO A 170 9.78 3.40 -15.26
C PRO A 170 9.17 2.62 -14.08
N SER A 171 9.67 1.41 -13.82
CA SER A 171 9.07 0.49 -12.86
C SER A 171 9.87 0.36 -11.56
N VAL A 172 9.16 0.27 -10.44
CA VAL A 172 9.69 -0.12 -9.13
C VAL A 172 9.24 -1.54 -8.80
N ILE A 173 10.17 -2.38 -8.31
CA ILE A 173 9.85 -3.69 -7.71
C ILE A 173 10.14 -3.67 -6.20
N LEU A 174 9.15 -4.11 -5.43
CA LEU A 174 9.23 -4.20 -3.97
C LEU A 174 9.97 -5.48 -3.52
N LYS A 175 10.56 -5.42 -2.34
CA LYS A 175 11.04 -6.61 -1.62
C LYS A 175 9.87 -7.55 -1.37
N SER A 176 10.18 -8.85 -1.36
CA SER A 176 9.13 -9.88 -1.23
C SER A 176 8.70 -9.99 0.23
N LYS A 177 7.44 -9.64 0.50
CA LYS A 177 6.80 -9.72 1.82
C LYS A 177 5.57 -10.60 1.75
N VAL A 178 5.33 -11.37 2.80
CA VAL A 178 4.15 -12.23 2.89
C VAL A 178 2.93 -11.40 3.27
N SER A 179 1.90 -11.45 2.43
CA SER A 179 0.63 -10.75 2.65
C SER A 179 -0.16 -11.39 3.79
N GLN A 180 -0.78 -10.53 4.59
CA GLN A 180 -1.76 -10.88 5.62
C GLN A 180 -3.20 -10.70 5.14
N PHE A 181 -3.40 -10.54 3.83
CA PHE A 181 -4.72 -10.37 3.28
C PHE A 181 -5.55 -11.66 3.40
N TRP A 182 -6.67 -11.56 4.10
CA TRP A 182 -7.51 -12.69 4.50
C TRP A 182 -8.41 -13.25 3.40
N ARG A 183 -8.48 -12.59 2.24
CA ARG A 183 -9.30 -13.06 1.11
C ARG A 183 -8.47 -13.97 0.22
N HIS A 184 -8.97 -15.18 -0.01
CA HIS A 184 -8.31 -16.13 -0.90
C HIS A 184 -8.24 -15.58 -2.34
N GLN A 185 -7.02 -15.62 -2.90
CA GLN A 185 -6.73 -15.28 -4.29
C GLN A 185 -6.26 -16.55 -5.00
N LYS A 186 -7.12 -17.10 -5.87
CA LYS A 186 -6.86 -18.36 -6.58
C LYS A 186 -5.58 -18.26 -7.43
N ASN A 187 -4.74 -19.29 -7.37
CA ASN A 187 -3.51 -19.42 -8.16
C ASN A 187 -2.49 -18.28 -7.98
N SER A 188 -2.55 -17.57 -6.84
CA SER A 188 -1.54 -16.57 -6.47
C SER A 188 -0.67 -17.10 -5.33
N PRO A 189 0.63 -16.76 -5.30
CA PRO A 189 1.46 -16.95 -4.13
C PRO A 189 1.06 -16.01 -3.00
N ARG A 190 1.52 -16.30 -1.77
CA ARG A 190 1.20 -15.50 -0.58
C ARG A 190 1.99 -14.19 -0.49
N TRP A 191 3.09 -14.05 -1.23
CA TRP A 191 3.87 -12.80 -1.30
C TRP A 191 3.29 -11.76 -2.29
N TYR A 192 2.09 -12.02 -2.79
CA TYR A 192 1.32 -11.05 -3.55
C TYR A 192 0.49 -10.21 -2.58
N LEU A 193 0.96 -8.99 -2.37
CA LEU A 193 0.39 -8.00 -1.44
C LEU A 193 -0.96 -7.48 -1.92
N ALA A 194 -1.85 -7.15 -0.98
CA ALA A 194 -3.00 -6.30 -1.27
C ALA A 194 -2.53 -4.87 -1.56
N THR A 195 -3.33 -4.09 -2.28
CA THR A 195 -2.95 -2.73 -2.73
C THR A 195 -2.45 -1.83 -1.59
N VAL A 196 -3.17 -1.79 -0.46
CA VAL A 196 -2.72 -1.00 0.71
C VAL A 196 -1.46 -1.52 1.38
N GLU A 197 -1.22 -2.85 1.38
CA GLU A 197 0.02 -3.44 1.89
C GLU A 197 1.20 -3.07 0.98
N ALA A 198 1.00 -3.10 -0.34
CA ALA A 198 2.02 -2.71 -1.32
C ALA A 198 2.37 -1.21 -1.22
N ILE A 199 1.38 -0.36 -0.97
CA ILE A 199 1.60 1.06 -0.72
C ILE A 199 2.41 1.26 0.56
N HIS A 200 2.00 0.64 1.67
CA HIS A 200 2.73 0.71 2.94
C HIS A 200 4.18 0.24 2.76
N GLU A 201 4.38 -0.91 2.11
CA GLU A 201 5.72 -1.47 1.89
C GLU A 201 6.61 -0.54 1.06
N LEU A 202 6.09 0.05 -0.02
CA LEU A 202 6.84 1.03 -0.81
C LEU A 202 7.36 2.18 0.08
N LEU A 203 6.49 2.73 0.91
CA LEU A 203 6.81 3.90 1.72
C LEU A 203 7.83 3.57 2.82
N VAL A 204 7.70 2.41 3.46
CA VAL A 204 8.69 1.91 4.43
C VAL A 204 10.04 1.71 3.76
N GLU A 205 10.08 0.98 2.64
CA GLU A 205 11.33 0.78 1.89
C GLU A 205 11.95 2.13 1.47
N MET A 206 11.15 3.11 1.05
CA MET A 206 11.66 4.43 0.68
C MET A 206 12.33 5.17 1.86
N ILE A 207 11.74 5.14 3.05
CA ILE A 207 12.34 5.81 4.22
C ILE A 207 13.60 5.09 4.68
N ASP A 208 13.58 3.76 4.70
CA ASP A 208 14.74 2.96 5.08
C ASP A 208 15.92 3.18 4.12
N GLU A 209 15.68 3.13 2.82
CA GLU A 209 16.74 3.37 1.83
C GLU A 209 17.23 4.83 1.87
N ARG A 210 16.33 5.80 2.13
CA ARG A 210 16.73 7.21 2.35
C ARG A 210 17.65 7.36 3.56
N TYR A 211 17.25 6.78 4.69
CA TYR A 211 18.01 6.84 5.94
C TYR A 211 19.38 6.17 5.79
N ASN A 212 19.43 4.97 5.22
CA ASN A 212 20.67 4.25 4.97
C ASN A 212 21.61 5.04 4.06
N PHE A 213 21.07 5.65 2.99
CA PHE A 213 21.87 6.45 2.07
C PHE A 213 22.45 7.70 2.73
N LEU A 214 21.62 8.48 3.43
CA LEU A 214 22.08 9.70 4.11
C LEU A 214 23.11 9.38 5.19
N LYS A 215 22.87 8.33 5.99
CA LYS A 215 23.81 7.90 7.04
C LYS A 215 25.18 7.50 6.47
N ASN A 216 25.21 6.86 5.31
CA ASN A 216 26.48 6.54 4.64
C ASN A 216 27.21 7.82 4.18
N LEU A 217 26.48 8.81 3.67
CA LEU A 217 27.08 10.10 3.27
C LEU A 217 27.64 10.90 4.45
N GLU A 218 27.03 10.82 5.65
CA GLU A 218 27.55 11.47 6.86
C GLU A 218 28.92 10.93 7.25
N GLN A 219 29.10 9.60 7.14
CA GLN A 219 30.38 8.94 7.44
C GLN A 219 31.50 9.42 6.50
N ASP A 220 31.15 9.78 5.27
CA ASP A 220 32.12 10.18 4.24
C ASP A 220 32.44 11.69 4.23
N ASN A 221 31.55 12.57 4.70
CA ASN A 221 31.64 14.03 4.43
C ASN A 221 31.58 14.97 5.66
N ASP A 222 31.55 14.47 6.90
CA ASP A 222 31.46 15.29 8.13
C ASP A 222 30.29 16.31 8.12
N THR A 223 29.22 15.95 7.40
CA THR A 223 27.95 16.70 7.34
C THR A 223 26.89 15.98 8.15
N ASN A 224 26.09 16.71 8.94
CA ASN A 224 24.99 16.15 9.72
C ASN A 224 23.65 16.35 8.98
N PHE A 225 23.08 15.27 8.47
CA PHE A 225 21.75 15.26 7.87
C PHE A 225 20.71 14.94 8.94
N ASN A 226 19.71 15.80 9.12
CA ASN A 226 18.58 15.49 9.99
C ASN A 226 17.67 14.43 9.33
N CYS A 227 18.03 13.15 9.49
CA CYS A 227 17.29 12.01 8.97
C CYS A 227 17.07 10.96 10.06
N ALA A 228 15.80 10.65 10.34
CA ALA A 228 15.42 9.57 11.25
C ALA A 228 15.12 8.27 10.48
N PRO A 229 15.32 7.09 11.09
CA PRO A 229 14.81 5.84 10.55
C PRO A 229 13.27 5.83 10.56
N TYR A 230 12.66 4.91 9.80
CA TYR A 230 11.21 4.72 9.80
C TYR A 230 10.71 4.45 11.22
N ASN A 231 9.65 5.16 11.63
CA ASN A 231 9.15 5.14 12.99
C ASN A 231 7.62 5.04 13.07
N GLY A 232 6.99 4.53 12.02
CA GLY A 232 5.55 4.24 11.96
C GLY A 232 4.70 5.34 11.34
N GLU A 233 5.31 6.32 10.66
CA GLU A 233 4.65 7.47 10.03
C GLU A 233 3.52 7.03 9.08
N TYR A 234 3.62 5.84 8.50
CA TYR A 234 2.68 5.33 7.49
C TYR A 234 1.89 4.11 7.95
N ASP A 235 2.09 3.61 9.18
CA ASP A 235 1.43 2.40 9.68
C ASP A 235 -0.09 2.54 9.72
N ASN A 236 -0.57 3.75 9.96
CA ASN A 236 -1.99 4.06 9.92
C ASN A 236 -2.64 3.89 8.55
N LEU A 237 -1.89 3.73 7.44
CA LEU A 237 -2.47 3.27 6.16
C LEU A 237 -3.10 1.88 6.30
N LEU A 238 -2.60 1.07 7.22
CA LEU A 238 -3.12 -0.25 7.52
C LEU A 238 -4.26 -0.20 8.57
N PHE A 239 -4.73 0.96 9.03
CA PHE A 239 -5.78 1.08 10.05
C PHE A 239 -7.03 0.22 9.77
N PHE A 240 -7.66 0.41 8.59
CA PHE A 240 -8.81 -0.42 8.21
C PHE A 240 -8.41 -1.85 7.88
N PHE A 241 -7.20 -2.08 7.38
CA PHE A 241 -6.71 -3.42 7.07
C PHE A 241 -6.57 -4.25 8.35
N TYR A 242 -5.90 -3.70 9.36
CA TYR A 242 -5.73 -4.25 10.70
C TYR A 242 -7.07 -4.51 11.38
N TYR A 243 -7.98 -3.55 11.37
CA TYR A 243 -9.31 -3.75 11.97
C TYR A 243 -10.05 -4.92 11.32
N MET A 244 -10.10 -4.96 9.99
CA MET A 244 -10.80 -6.01 9.24
C MET A 244 -10.13 -7.37 9.41
N TYR A 245 -8.79 -7.41 9.39
CA TYR A 245 -8.01 -8.60 9.72
C TYR A 245 -8.41 -9.12 11.11
N SER A 246 -8.35 -8.27 12.13
CA SER A 246 -8.67 -8.64 13.52
C SER A 246 -10.12 -9.16 13.65
N LYS A 247 -11.09 -8.54 12.98
CA LYS A 247 -12.49 -9.03 12.97
C LYS A 247 -12.63 -10.40 12.32
N ILE A 248 -11.93 -10.63 11.21
CA ILE A 248 -11.98 -11.92 10.51
C ILE A 248 -11.36 -13.04 11.38
N HIS A 249 -10.25 -12.79 12.08
CA HIS A 249 -9.60 -13.81 12.91
C HIS A 249 -10.31 -14.06 14.25
N LYS A 250 -11.17 -13.13 14.69
CA LYS A 250 -12.13 -13.42 15.77
C LYS A 250 -13.24 -14.38 15.33
N LEU A 251 -13.58 -14.40 14.04
CA LEU A 251 -14.67 -15.21 13.48
C LEU A 251 -14.19 -16.55 12.90
N TYR A 252 -12.96 -16.59 12.40
CA TYR A 252 -12.39 -17.73 11.70
C TYR A 252 -10.98 -18.02 12.22
N ASP A 253 -10.68 -19.30 12.42
CA ASP A 253 -9.34 -19.78 12.72
C ASP A 253 -8.39 -19.48 11.54
N HIS A 254 -7.26 -18.84 11.84
CA HIS A 254 -6.23 -18.46 10.88
C HIS A 254 -5.83 -19.67 10.00
N GLU A 255 -5.52 -20.81 10.61
CA GLU A 255 -5.01 -21.99 9.89
C GLU A 255 -6.07 -22.63 8.97
N LYS A 256 -7.34 -22.31 9.17
CA LYS A 256 -8.44 -22.82 8.33
C LYS A 256 -8.68 -21.96 7.09
N LEU A 257 -8.22 -20.70 7.08
CA LEU A 257 -8.44 -19.79 5.97
C LEU A 257 -7.59 -20.16 4.74
N TYR A 258 -8.25 -20.36 3.59
CA TYR A 258 -7.59 -20.65 2.30
C TYR A 258 -6.60 -19.56 1.86
N ALA A 259 -6.71 -18.34 2.39
CA ALA A 259 -5.78 -17.26 2.09
C ALA A 259 -4.34 -17.56 2.54
N TYR A 260 -4.18 -18.26 3.67
CA TYR A 260 -2.87 -18.55 4.27
C TYR A 260 -2.31 -19.92 3.89
N LYS A 261 -3.12 -20.76 3.22
CA LYS A 261 -2.69 -22.01 2.59
C LYS A 261 -2.03 -21.82 1.22
N ARG A 262 -1.89 -20.57 0.76
CA ARG A 262 -1.23 -20.23 -0.51
C ARG A 262 0.27 -20.51 -0.43
N ARG A 263 0.89 -20.77 -1.59
CA ARG A 263 2.31 -21.13 -1.68
C ARG A 263 3.20 -19.98 -1.18
N LEU A 264 4.24 -20.34 -0.43
CA LEU A 264 5.34 -19.46 0.02
C LEU A 264 6.62 -19.63 -0.83
N GLN A 265 6.62 -20.61 -1.74
CA GLN A 265 7.67 -20.91 -2.71
C GLN A 265 7.05 -21.32 -4.04
#